data_AF-A0A3B9G0Q0-F1
#
_entry.id   AF-A0A3B9G0Q0-F1
#
_cell.length_a   1.000
_cell.length_b   1.000
_cell.length_c   1.000
_cell.angle_alpha   90.00
_cell.angle_beta   90.00
_cell.angle_gamma   90.00
#
_symmetry.space_group_name_H-M   'P 1'
#
loop_
_entity.id
_entity.type
_entity.pdbx_description
1 polymer ?
#
loop_
_entity_poly.entity_id
_entity_poly.type
_entity_poly.pdbx_seq_one_letter_code
_entity_poly.pdbx_strand_id
1 'polypeptide(L)'
;MEKLTLRDKLAMDRTLLANERTFLAYLRTFIGLIGTGFALWKLIDIFWAKVVSVLLLAAAPVVLVVGIYRYQKTGKDLQAITEDLE
;
A
#
# COMPACT_ATOMS: atom_id res chain seq x y z
N MET A 1 -3.46 2.15 36.22
CA MET A 1 -4.43 1.92 35.13
C MET A 1 -4.91 3.25 34.61
N GLU A 2 -4.13 3.88 33.75
CA GLU A 2 -4.56 5.11 33.07
C GLU A 2 -5.44 4.67 31.88
N LYS A 3 -6.75 4.85 31.99
CA LYS A 3 -7.67 4.54 30.91
C LYS A 3 -7.39 5.50 29.75
N LEU A 4 -6.96 4.97 28.60
CA LEU A 4 -6.87 5.72 27.34
C LEU A 4 -8.12 6.59 27.20
N THR A 5 -7.92 7.91 27.16
CA THR A 5 -9.03 8.85 27.08
C THR A 5 -9.67 8.74 25.70
N LEU A 6 -10.94 9.13 25.54
CA LEU A 6 -11.60 9.14 24.21
C LEU A 6 -10.80 9.96 23.18
N ARG A 7 -9.99 10.91 23.64
CA ARG A 7 -9.05 11.69 22.84
C ARG A 7 -7.91 10.84 22.27
N ASP A 8 -7.34 9.94 23.06
CA ASP A 8 -6.22 9.08 22.63
C ASP A 8 -6.68 8.07 21.60
N LYS A 9 -7.89 7.51 21.76
CA LYS A 9 -8.52 6.67 20.73
C LYS A 9 -8.74 7.42 19.42
N LEU A 10 -9.28 8.64 19.50
CA LEU A 10 -9.51 9.46 18.31
C LEU A 10 -8.20 9.91 17.63
N ALA A 11 -7.13 10.12 18.40
CA ALA A 11 -5.80 10.40 17.87
C ALA A 11 -5.24 9.19 17.12
N MET A 12 -5.40 8.00 17.68
CA MET A 12 -4.95 6.74 17.09
C MET A 12 -5.69 6.41 15.79
N ASP A 13 -7.02 6.58 15.75
CA ASP A 13 -7.83 6.38 14.53
C ASP A 13 -7.38 7.29 13.37
N ARG A 14 -6.99 8.54 13.67
CA ARG A 14 -6.48 9.46 12.65
C ARG A 14 -5.15 9.00 12.05
N THR A 15 -4.29 8.37 12.86
CA THR A 15 -3.02 7.80 12.37
C THR A 15 -3.25 6.54 11.54
N LEU A 16 -4.18 5.69 11.95
CA LEU A 16 -4.59 4.50 11.19
C LEU A 16 -5.17 4.87 9.83
N LEU A 17 -6.12 5.81 9.78
CA LEU A 17 -6.74 6.26 8.53
C LEU A 17 -5.72 6.90 7.57
N ALA A 18 -4.69 7.56 8.10
CA ALA A 18 -3.58 8.08 7.30
C ALA A 18 -2.68 6.97 6.73
N ASN A 19 -2.46 5.88 7.48
CA ASN A 19 -1.72 4.71 7.01
C ASN A 19 -2.51 3.94 5.94
N GLU A 20 -3.81 3.73 6.14
CA GLU A 20 -4.72 3.13 5.15
C GLU A 20 -4.73 3.93 3.85
N ARG A 21 -4.82 5.26 3.92
CA ARG A 21 -4.71 6.13 2.73
C ARG A 21 -3.41 5.89 1.96
N THR A 22 -2.30 5.72 2.67
CA THR A 22 -0.99 5.47 2.06
C THR A 22 -0.96 4.09 1.40
N PHE A 23 -1.52 3.08 2.04
CA PHE A 23 -1.70 1.74 1.46
C PHE A 23 -2.60 1.76 0.21
N LEU A 24 -3.73 2.45 0.26
CA LEU A 24 -4.62 2.60 -0.88
C LEU A 24 -3.96 3.35 -2.06
N ALA A 25 -3.03 4.27 -1.79
CA ALA A 25 -2.21 4.89 -2.83
C ALA A 25 -1.27 3.89 -3.51
N TYR A 26 -0.63 3.00 -2.75
CA TYR A 26 0.16 1.89 -3.30
C TYR A 26 -0.68 0.93 -4.12
N LEU A 27 -1.86 0.56 -3.61
CA LEU A 27 -2.81 -0.29 -4.32
C LEU A 27 -3.28 0.35 -5.63
N ARG A 28 -3.56 1.66 -5.64
CA ARG A 28 -3.88 2.41 -6.86
C ARG A 28 -2.76 2.33 -7.88
N THR A 29 -1.52 2.57 -7.46
CA THR A 29 -0.37 2.47 -8.38
C THR A 29 -0.19 1.06 -8.93
N PHE A 30 -0.41 0.03 -8.12
CA PHE A 30 -0.40 -1.36 -8.54
C PHE A 30 -1.46 -1.66 -9.62
N ILE A 31 -2.72 -1.29 -9.37
CA ILE A 31 -3.81 -1.48 -10.32
C ILE A 31 -3.55 -0.71 -11.62
N GLY A 32 -3.03 0.52 -11.52
CA GLY A 32 -2.63 1.32 -12.68
C GLY A 32 -1.56 0.64 -13.53
N LEU A 33 -0.49 0.14 -12.91
CA LEU A 33 0.59 -0.55 -13.60
C LEU A 33 0.09 -1.82 -14.31
N ILE A 34 -0.77 -2.61 -13.65
CA ILE A 34 -1.38 -3.80 -14.26
C ILE A 34 -2.29 -3.41 -15.41
N GLY A 35 -3.20 -2.45 -15.20
CA GLY A 35 -4.15 -2.01 -16.22
C GLY A 35 -3.43 -1.47 -17.46
N THR A 36 -2.44 -0.59 -17.27
CA THR A 36 -1.62 -0.06 -18.37
C THR A 36 -0.77 -1.14 -19.02
N GLY A 37 -0.18 -2.05 -18.25
CA GLY A 37 0.60 -3.19 -18.78
C GLY A 37 -0.25 -4.09 -19.69
N PHE A 38 -1.44 -4.49 -19.23
CA PHE A 38 -2.37 -5.29 -20.04
C PHE A 38 -2.90 -4.52 -21.26
N ALA A 39 -3.22 -3.23 -21.09
CA ALA A 39 -3.66 -2.39 -22.20
C ALA A 39 -2.58 -2.29 -23.29
N LEU A 40 -1.32 -2.03 -22.93
CA LEU A 40 -0.20 -2.00 -23.87
C LEU A 40 0.03 -3.35 -24.55
N TRP A 41 -0.06 -4.45 -23.81
CA TRP A 41 0.07 -5.79 -24.37
C TRP A 41 -1.00 -6.10 -25.41
N LYS A 42 -2.26 -5.72 -25.13
CA LYS A 42 -3.42 -6.12 -25.94
C LYS A 42 -3.72 -5.15 -27.09
N LEU A 43 -3.49 -3.85 -26.89
CA LEU A 43 -3.90 -2.81 -27.83
C LEU A 43 -2.79 -2.40 -28.82
N ILE A 44 -1.51 -2.63 -28.48
CA ILE A 44 -0.38 -2.19 -29.31
C ILE A 44 0.45 -3.39 -29.76
N ASP A 45 0.46 -3.66 -31.08
CA ASP A 45 1.20 -4.78 -31.67
C ASP A 45 2.60 -4.36 -32.16
N ILE A 46 3.37 -3.72 -31.27
CA ILE A 46 4.76 -3.31 -31.51
C ILE A 46 5.67 -4.09 -30.55
N PHE A 47 6.81 -4.57 -31.04
CA PHE A 47 7.78 -5.32 -30.21
C PHE A 47 8.16 -4.58 -28.93
N TRP A 48 8.50 -3.29 -29.04
CA TRP A 48 8.81 -2.44 -27.89
C TRP A 48 7.66 -2.32 -26.89
N ALA A 49 6.41 -2.25 -27.36
CA ALA A 49 5.25 -2.18 -26.47
C ALA A 49 5.07 -3.46 -25.66
N LYS A 50 5.37 -4.64 -26.24
CA LYS A 50 5.36 -5.93 -25.53
C LYS A 50 6.47 -6.01 -24.48
N VAL A 51 7.66 -5.49 -24.76
CA VAL A 51 8.75 -5.43 -23.78
C VAL A 51 8.38 -4.51 -22.61
N VAL A 52 7.85 -3.32 -22.90
CA VAL A 52 7.43 -2.35 -21.89
C VAL A 52 6.28 -2.90 -21.04
N SER A 53 5.31 -3.60 -21.63
CA SER A 53 4.21 -4.20 -20.88
C SER A 53 4.67 -5.30 -19.92
N VAL A 54 5.61 -6.15 -20.33
CA VAL A 54 6.24 -7.14 -19.43
C VAL A 54 6.94 -6.44 -18.26
N LEU A 55 7.72 -5.38 -18.53
CA LEU A 55 8.42 -4.63 -17.49
C LEU A 55 7.43 -3.97 -16.51
N LEU A 56 6.34 -3.38 -17.00
CA LEU A 56 5.29 -2.81 -16.14
C LEU A 56 4.63 -3.87 -15.27
N LEU A 57 4.29 -5.02 -15.85
CA LEU A 57 3.66 -6.12 -15.13
C LEU A 57 4.61 -6.75 -14.10
N ALA A 58 5.91 -6.79 -14.38
CA ALA A 58 6.93 -7.25 -13.44
C ALA A 58 7.19 -6.22 -12.31
N ALA A 59 7.07 -4.93 -12.59
CA ALA A 59 7.21 -3.87 -11.58
C ALA A 59 6.00 -3.79 -10.64
N ALA A 60 4.80 -4.14 -11.11
CA ALA A 60 3.58 -4.12 -10.31
C ALA A 60 3.68 -4.89 -8.97
N PRO A 61 4.08 -6.18 -8.92
CA PRO A 61 4.21 -6.90 -7.66
C PRO A 61 5.25 -6.26 -6.72
N VAL A 62 6.32 -5.64 -7.24
CA VAL A 62 7.30 -4.92 -6.42
C VAL A 62 6.63 -3.75 -5.67
N VAL A 63 5.83 -2.95 -6.38
CA VAL A 63 5.09 -1.82 -5.78
C VAL A 63 4.10 -2.32 -4.73
N LEU A 64 3.43 -3.45 -4.98
CA LEU A 64 2.50 -4.06 -4.03
C LEU A 64 3.21 -4.56 -2.77
N VAL A 65 4.34 -5.27 -2.93
CA VAL A 65 5.15 -5.79 -1.80
C VAL A 65 5.67 -4.64 -0.94
N VAL A 66 6.17 -3.57 -1.56
CA VAL A 66 6.61 -2.36 -0.83
C VAL A 66 5.44 -1.73 -0.07
N GLY A 67 4.26 -1.62 -0.69
CA GLY A 67 3.06 -1.11 -0.05
C GLY A 67 2.61 -1.93 1.16
N ILE A 68 2.59 -3.26 1.03
CA ILE A 68 2.24 -4.20 2.10
C ILE A 68 3.27 -4.14 3.24
N TYR A 69 4.56 -4.18 2.93
CA TYR A 69 5.63 -4.11 3.93
C TYR A 69 5.53 -2.82 4.74
N ARG A 70 5.27 -1.69 4.07
CA ARG A 70 5.14 -0.39 4.74
C ARG A 70 3.88 -0.29 5.59
N TYR A 71 2.77 -0.84 5.12
CA TYR A 71 1.52 -0.89 5.90
C TYR A 71 1.67 -1.70 7.18
N GLN A 72 2.29 -2.88 7.10
CA GLN A 72 2.52 -3.75 8.26
C GLN A 72 3.52 -3.15 9.25
N LYS A 73 4.59 -2.48 8.77
CA LYS A 73 5.57 -1.84 9.66
C LYS A 73 4.94 -0.75 10.54
N THR A 74 4.09 0.10 9.96
CA THR A 74 3.34 1.11 10.74
C THR A 74 2.34 0.48 11.72
N GLY A 75 1.77 -0.69 11.38
CA GLY A 75 0.87 -1.42 12.27
C GLY A 75 1.57 -2.00 13.51
N LYS A 76 2.83 -2.44 13.39
CA LYS A 76 3.60 -3.01 14.51
C LYS A 76 4.02 -1.96 15.55
N ASP A 77 4.33 -0.74 15.13
CA ASP A 77 4.70 0.34 16.05
C ASP A 77 3.51 0.78 16.93
N LEU A 78 2.27 0.62 16.45
CA LEU A 78 1.06 0.91 17.22
C LEU A 78 0.69 -0.20 18.22
N GLN A 79 0.93 -1.47 17.87
CA GLN A 79 0.68 -2.60 18.78
C GLN A 79 1.68 -2.65 19.94
N ALA A 80 2.97 -2.38 19.68
CA ALA A 80 3.97 -2.35 20.74
C ALA A 80 3.66 -1.30 21.83
N ILE A 81 3.15 -0.13 21.44
CA ILE A 81 2.75 0.93 22.40
C ILE A 81 1.47 0.55 23.17
N THR A 82 0.58 -0.24 22.56
CA THR A 82 -0.66 -0.69 23.23
C THR A 82 -0.37 -1.80 24.24
N GLU A 83 0.61 -2.66 23.97
CA GLU A 83 1.03 -3.77 24.85
C GLU A 83 1.87 -3.29 26.06
N ASP A 84 2.64 -2.20 25.91
CA ASP A 84 3.35 -1.55 27.04
C ASP A 84 2.41 -0.78 28.00
N LEU A 85 1.12 -0.63 27.67
CA LEU A 85 0.11 0.08 28.47
C LEU A 85 -0.87 -0.85 29.21
N GLU A 86 -0.83 -2.17 28.97
CA GLU A 86 -1.53 -3.19 29.77
C GLU A 86 -0.69 -3.66 30.97
#